data_AF-A0A1C4ZK73-F1
#
_entry.id   AF-A0A1C4ZK73-F1
#
_cell.length_a   1.000
_cell.length_b   1.000
_cell.length_c   1.000
_cell.angle_alpha   90.00
_cell.angle_beta   90.00
_cell.angle_gamma   90.00
#
_symmetry.space_group_name_H-M   'P 1'
#
loop_
_entity.id
_entity.type
_entity.pdbx_description
1 polymer ?
#
loop_
_entity_poly.entity_id
_entity_poly.type
_entity_poly.pdbx_seq_one_letter_code
_entity_poly.pdbx_strand_id
1 'polypeptide(L)'
;MSADPATARGQGRAAADSAVAAAQALGIGAGSTLYNDIEQYPSTASCRAAVLSFLSGWVERLHTRGYLAGMYSSGSSGITDVCGAYHDTRYLRLDQIWIAWWNGVADTDGGTYCADDRYADQQRLHQYAGDVTETWGGVTMKIDRNFLDVRAGAPPASWSVTVDNATAGGFTAGAAWGTSAYSGQRHGADYRFAAPVAVSDVAWFRATLPATGAYEVSVWYPADPGYNDRTPYLVATTTGNRPVAVDQRTGGGRWVSLGVFTLAGGTGDKVGVSRWSAGAGYVVADAVRITRA
;
A
#
# COMPACT_ATOMS: atom_id res chain seq x y z
N MET A 1 4.51 19.73 -2.82
CA MET A 1 4.96 18.31 -2.75
C MET A 1 6.47 18.26 -2.89
N SER A 2 7.15 17.34 -2.21
CA SER A 2 8.60 17.10 -2.38
C SER A 2 8.91 16.54 -3.76
N ALA A 3 10.07 16.89 -4.33
CA ALA A 3 10.60 16.27 -5.54
C ALA A 3 11.26 14.90 -5.27
N ASP A 4 11.56 14.59 -4.00
CA ASP A 4 12.06 13.28 -3.59
C ASP A 4 10.89 12.27 -3.49
N PRO A 5 10.90 11.17 -4.26
CA PRO A 5 9.80 10.20 -4.30
C PRO A 5 9.45 9.57 -2.94
N ALA A 6 10.43 9.26 -2.10
CA ALA A 6 10.20 8.64 -0.80
C ALA A 6 9.49 9.61 0.15
N THR A 7 9.97 10.85 0.21
CA THR A 7 9.34 11.94 0.96
C THR A 7 7.94 12.25 0.42
N ALA A 8 7.78 12.30 -0.90
CA ALA A 8 6.49 12.54 -1.56
C ALA A 8 5.46 11.46 -1.18
N ARG A 9 5.85 10.19 -1.12
CA ARG A 9 4.98 9.10 -0.65
C ARG A 9 4.53 9.31 0.80
N GLY A 10 5.44 9.73 1.67
CA GLY A 10 5.10 10.09 3.06
C GLY A 10 4.09 11.24 3.14
N GLN A 11 4.27 12.27 2.30
CA GLN A 11 3.33 13.39 2.20
C GLN A 11 1.95 12.97 1.70
N GLY A 12 1.86 12.01 0.78
CA GLY A 12 0.59 11.46 0.29
C GLY A 12 -0.21 10.77 1.40
N ARG A 13 0.46 9.98 2.24
CA ARG A 13 -0.17 9.35 3.41
C ARG A 13 -0.67 10.40 4.41
N ALA A 14 0.12 11.43 4.68
CA ALA A 14 -0.28 12.51 5.59
C ALA A 14 -1.48 13.30 5.05
N ALA A 15 -1.50 13.60 3.75
CA ALA A 15 -2.63 14.25 3.10
C ALA A 15 -3.91 13.40 3.21
N ALA A 16 -3.82 12.08 3.01
CA ALA A 16 -4.95 11.16 3.17
C ALA A 16 -5.49 11.15 4.60
N ASP A 17 -4.62 11.17 5.62
CA ASP A 17 -5.07 11.28 7.01
C ASP A 17 -5.84 12.57 7.28
N SER A 18 -5.35 13.70 6.76
CA SER A 18 -6.06 14.99 6.88
C SER A 18 -7.41 14.98 6.15
N ALA A 19 -7.46 14.41 4.94
CA ALA A 19 -8.68 14.32 4.16
C ALA A 19 -9.74 13.42 4.82
N VAL A 20 -9.31 12.28 5.39
CA VAL A 20 -10.21 11.39 6.14
C VAL A 20 -10.76 12.07 7.38
N ALA A 21 -9.93 12.78 8.15
CA ALA A 21 -10.39 13.52 9.33
C ALA A 21 -11.44 14.57 8.96
N ALA A 22 -11.22 15.33 7.89
CA ALA A 22 -12.19 16.29 7.38
C ALA A 22 -13.47 15.62 6.88
N ALA A 23 -13.36 14.54 6.11
CA ALA A 23 -14.50 13.76 5.61
C ALA A 23 -15.37 13.25 6.76
N GLN A 24 -14.76 12.67 7.80
CA GLN A 24 -15.47 12.17 8.99
C GLN A 24 -16.17 13.30 9.74
N ALA A 25 -15.53 14.46 9.90
CA ALA A 25 -16.15 15.63 10.53
C ALA A 25 -17.38 16.15 9.76
N LEU A 26 -17.41 15.93 8.44
CA LEU A 26 -18.53 16.27 7.55
C LEU A 26 -19.56 15.14 7.39
N GLY A 27 -19.39 14.01 8.07
CA GLY A 27 -20.29 12.85 7.97
C GLY A 27 -20.10 11.98 6.73
N ILE A 28 -19.00 12.16 5.99
CA ILE A 28 -18.64 11.36 4.82
C ILE A 28 -17.95 10.08 5.30
N GLY A 29 -18.69 8.97 5.32
CA GLY A 29 -18.25 7.69 5.85
C GLY A 29 -17.39 6.85 4.90
N ALA A 30 -16.92 5.71 5.40
CA ALA A 30 -16.19 4.70 4.64
C ALA A 30 -16.97 4.22 3.39
N GLY A 31 -16.26 3.79 2.35
CA GLY A 31 -16.80 3.47 1.03
C GLY A 31 -16.97 4.70 0.11
N SER A 32 -16.77 5.91 0.63
CA SER A 32 -16.73 7.13 -0.19
C SER A 32 -15.37 7.29 -0.90
N THR A 33 -15.37 7.95 -2.06
CA THR A 33 -14.14 8.37 -2.74
C THR A 33 -13.70 9.75 -2.29
N LEU A 34 -12.42 9.88 -1.93
CA LEU A 34 -11.78 11.18 -1.71
C LEU A 34 -10.84 11.47 -2.89
N TYR A 35 -11.01 12.64 -3.50
CA TYR A 35 -10.21 13.08 -4.65
C TYR A 35 -9.07 13.97 -4.17
N ASN A 36 -7.84 13.58 -4.50
CA ASN A 36 -6.72 14.49 -4.34
C ASN A 36 -6.70 15.49 -5.51
N ASP A 37 -6.56 16.77 -5.19
CA ASP A 37 -6.43 17.84 -6.17
C ASP A 37 -4.96 18.05 -6.52
N ILE A 38 -4.58 17.70 -7.76
CA ILE A 38 -3.25 17.96 -8.30
C ILE A 38 -3.41 18.74 -9.61
N GLU A 39 -3.25 20.04 -9.50
CA GLU A 39 -3.25 20.95 -10.64
C GLU A 39 -2.17 20.63 -11.68
N GLN A 40 -2.27 21.27 -12.85
CA GLN A 40 -1.32 21.10 -13.94
C GLN A 40 0.13 21.29 -13.46
N TYR A 41 1.02 20.40 -13.90
CA TYR A 41 2.44 20.47 -13.58
C TYR A 41 3.30 20.09 -14.79
N PRO A 42 4.57 20.55 -14.85
CA PRO A 42 5.50 20.10 -15.88
C PRO A 42 5.84 18.61 -15.67
N SER A 43 5.33 17.73 -16.53
CA SER A 43 5.57 16.27 -16.47
C SER A 43 6.99 15.88 -16.94
N THR A 44 7.99 16.40 -16.24
CA THR A 44 9.36 15.87 -16.33
C THR A 44 9.45 14.52 -15.63
N ALA A 45 10.48 13.72 -15.94
CA ALA A 45 10.63 12.39 -15.33
C ALA A 45 10.67 12.43 -13.79
N SER A 46 11.31 13.45 -13.20
CA SER A 46 11.37 13.63 -11.74
C SER A 46 10.03 14.08 -11.15
N CYS A 47 9.36 15.05 -11.78
CA CYS A 47 8.04 15.50 -11.34
C CYS A 47 7.01 14.37 -11.39
N ARG A 48 6.96 13.63 -12.50
CA ARG A 48 6.10 12.45 -12.64
C ARG A 48 6.37 11.41 -11.56
N ALA A 49 7.64 11.07 -11.31
CA ALA A 49 8.00 10.10 -10.29
C ALA A 49 7.58 10.54 -8.88
N ALA A 50 7.72 11.83 -8.56
CA ALA A 50 7.28 12.40 -7.29
C ALA A 50 5.76 12.36 -7.13
N VAL A 51 5.00 12.80 -8.14
CA VAL A 51 3.53 12.81 -8.13
C VAL A 51 2.98 11.39 -8.02
N LEU A 52 3.45 10.44 -8.82
CA LEU A 52 3.01 9.05 -8.76
C LEU A 52 3.35 8.40 -7.40
N SER A 53 4.47 8.79 -6.78
CA SER A 53 4.83 8.31 -5.44
C SER A 53 3.95 8.90 -4.35
N PHE A 54 3.61 10.19 -4.43
CA PHE A 54 2.64 10.82 -3.55
C PHE A 54 1.27 10.17 -3.67
N LEU A 55 0.76 10.00 -4.88
CA LEU A 55 -0.53 9.33 -5.13
C LEU A 55 -0.53 7.89 -4.62
N SER A 56 0.60 7.19 -4.70
CA SER A 56 0.72 5.87 -4.09
C SER A 56 0.57 5.89 -2.57
N GLY A 57 1.16 6.89 -1.89
CA GLY A 57 0.96 7.07 -0.45
C GLY A 57 -0.49 7.45 -0.09
N TRP A 58 -1.13 8.25 -0.94
CA TRP A 58 -2.54 8.62 -0.82
C TRP A 58 -3.46 7.39 -0.92
N VAL A 59 -3.31 6.58 -1.98
CA VAL A 59 -4.06 5.33 -2.21
C VAL A 59 -3.90 4.38 -1.02
N GLU A 60 -2.66 4.06 -0.66
CA GLU A 60 -2.33 3.16 0.44
C GLU A 60 -3.06 3.58 1.73
N ARG A 61 -2.98 4.87 2.07
CA ARG A 61 -3.55 5.34 3.32
C ARG A 61 -5.07 5.36 3.28
N LEU A 62 -5.70 5.84 2.22
CA LEU A 62 -7.16 5.84 2.11
C LEU A 62 -7.75 4.43 2.18
N HIS A 63 -7.12 3.45 1.52
CA HIS A 63 -7.56 2.05 1.61
C HIS A 63 -7.50 1.53 3.04
N THR A 64 -6.44 1.82 3.81
CA THR A 64 -6.39 1.44 5.24
C THR A 64 -7.42 2.15 6.12
N ARG A 65 -7.97 3.28 5.65
CA ARG A 65 -9.02 4.04 6.34
C ARG A 65 -10.43 3.70 5.84
N GLY A 66 -10.55 2.79 4.87
CA GLY A 66 -11.84 2.36 4.31
C GLY A 66 -12.42 3.31 3.26
N TYR A 67 -11.61 4.16 2.63
CA TYR A 67 -12.03 5.08 1.55
C TYR A 67 -11.42 4.69 0.21
N LEU A 68 -12.10 5.04 -0.88
CA LEU A 68 -11.58 4.96 -2.25
C LEU A 68 -10.71 6.20 -2.55
N ALA A 69 -9.68 6.03 -3.38
CA ALA A 69 -8.73 7.05 -3.75
C ALA A 69 -8.95 7.55 -5.18
N GLY A 70 -9.42 8.78 -5.31
CA GLY A 70 -9.52 9.50 -6.57
C GLY A 70 -8.42 10.55 -6.75
N MET A 71 -8.23 11.03 -7.98
CA MET A 71 -7.42 12.21 -8.28
C MET A 71 -8.12 13.08 -9.32
N TYR A 72 -8.16 14.39 -9.08
CA TYR A 72 -8.40 15.41 -10.09
C TYR A 72 -7.07 15.94 -10.64
N SER A 73 -6.95 16.05 -11.98
CA SER A 73 -5.80 16.72 -12.61
C SER A 73 -6.06 17.09 -14.06
N SER A 74 -5.19 17.96 -14.60
CA SER A 74 -5.13 18.27 -16.04
C SER A 74 -4.93 17.02 -16.90
N GLY A 75 -5.71 16.92 -17.98
CA GLY A 75 -5.54 15.93 -19.05
C GLY A 75 -4.08 15.83 -19.51
N SER A 76 -3.46 16.98 -19.77
CA SER A 76 -2.10 17.08 -20.32
C SER A 76 -0.95 16.79 -19.36
N SER A 77 -1.22 16.56 -18.06
CA SER A 77 -0.18 16.21 -17.08
C SER A 77 -0.58 15.01 -16.22
N GLY A 78 -1.31 15.22 -15.13
CA GLY A 78 -1.54 14.18 -14.13
C GLY A 78 -2.34 13.00 -14.69
N ILE A 79 -3.35 13.26 -15.53
CA ILE A 79 -4.14 12.20 -16.16
C ILE A 79 -3.29 11.36 -17.12
N THR A 80 -2.53 12.03 -18.00
CA THR A 80 -1.59 11.34 -18.91
C THR A 80 -0.58 10.50 -18.12
N ASP A 81 -0.07 11.01 -17.00
CA ASP A 81 0.92 10.31 -16.18
C ASP A 81 0.33 9.08 -15.46
N VAL A 82 -0.85 9.19 -14.84
CA VAL A 82 -1.47 8.05 -14.13
C VAL A 82 -1.97 6.99 -15.10
N CYS A 83 -2.50 7.39 -16.26
CA CYS A 83 -2.92 6.44 -17.30
C CYS A 83 -1.71 5.76 -17.98
N GLY A 84 -0.59 6.47 -18.15
CA GLY A 84 0.67 5.89 -18.60
C GLY A 84 1.28 4.91 -17.59
N ALA A 85 1.10 5.15 -16.29
CA ALA A 85 1.57 4.29 -15.21
C ALA A 85 0.56 3.20 -14.79
N TYR A 86 -0.56 3.04 -15.50
CA TYR A 86 -1.68 2.20 -15.06
C TYR A 86 -1.31 0.74 -14.75
N HIS A 87 -0.36 0.17 -15.51
CA HIS A 87 0.15 -1.19 -15.33
C HIS A 87 1.53 -1.24 -14.64
N ASP A 88 2.06 -0.09 -14.21
CA ASP A 88 3.36 0.01 -13.58
C ASP A 88 3.27 -0.33 -12.09
N THR A 89 3.73 -1.52 -11.73
CA THR A 89 3.65 -2.03 -10.34
C THR A 89 4.52 -1.28 -9.34
N ARG A 90 5.31 -0.28 -9.76
CA ARG A 90 6.05 0.61 -8.84
C ARG A 90 5.13 1.61 -8.14
N TYR A 91 3.97 1.88 -8.73
CA TYR A 91 3.00 2.85 -8.22
C TYR A 91 1.66 2.17 -7.92
N LEU A 92 0.97 2.66 -6.91
CA LEU A 92 -0.38 2.17 -6.62
C LEU A 92 -1.37 2.88 -7.52
N ARG A 93 -2.30 2.10 -8.05
CA ARG A 93 -3.31 2.58 -8.96
C ARG A 93 -4.42 3.27 -8.17
N LEU A 94 -4.83 4.44 -8.63
CA LEU A 94 -6.04 5.10 -8.15
C LEU A 94 -7.27 4.22 -8.38
N ASP A 95 -8.34 4.46 -7.63
CA ASP A 95 -9.62 3.82 -7.86
C ASP A 95 -10.44 4.56 -8.91
N GLN A 96 -10.31 5.90 -8.98
CA GLN A 96 -11.06 6.77 -9.87
C GLN A 96 -10.16 7.93 -10.38
N ILE A 97 -10.42 8.41 -11.59
CA ILE A 97 -9.77 9.60 -12.15
C ILE A 97 -10.80 10.67 -12.50
N TRP A 98 -10.44 11.93 -12.28
CA TRP A 98 -11.24 13.10 -12.64
C TRP A 98 -10.44 13.98 -13.58
N ILE A 99 -10.80 13.90 -14.86
CA ILE A 99 -10.07 14.48 -15.98
C ILE A 99 -10.45 15.95 -16.11
N ALA A 100 -9.51 16.87 -15.98
CA ALA A 100 -9.72 18.26 -16.35
C ALA A 100 -9.34 18.47 -17.81
N TRP A 101 -10.36 18.56 -18.67
CA TRP A 101 -10.22 18.80 -20.09
C TRP A 101 -11.42 19.58 -20.62
N TRP A 102 -11.29 20.90 -20.74
CA TRP A 102 -12.40 21.76 -21.14
C TRP A 102 -12.68 21.73 -22.65
N ASN A 103 -13.15 20.59 -23.15
CA ASN A 103 -13.49 20.37 -24.55
C ASN A 103 -14.97 20.65 -24.88
N GLY A 104 -15.79 20.94 -23.85
CA GLY A 104 -17.22 21.20 -24.00
C GLY A 104 -18.09 19.95 -24.23
N VAL A 105 -17.53 18.74 -24.12
CA VAL A 105 -18.23 17.48 -24.38
C VAL A 105 -18.57 16.78 -23.07
N ALA A 106 -19.86 16.57 -22.82
CA ALA A 106 -20.38 15.96 -21.59
C ALA A 106 -20.34 14.41 -21.67
N ASP A 107 -19.15 13.85 -21.58
CA ASP A 107 -18.88 12.40 -21.52
C ASP A 107 -17.69 12.12 -20.56
N THR A 108 -17.24 10.87 -20.48
CA THR A 108 -16.03 10.46 -19.73
C THR A 108 -14.87 10.04 -20.63
N ASP A 109 -14.87 10.49 -21.90
CA ASP A 109 -13.80 10.18 -22.84
C ASP A 109 -12.51 10.92 -22.43
N GLY A 110 -11.42 10.16 -22.31
CA GLY A 110 -10.10 10.70 -21.97
C GLY A 110 -9.31 11.14 -23.19
N GLY A 111 -9.79 10.86 -24.39
CA GLY A 111 -9.16 11.17 -25.67
C GLY A 111 -7.71 10.73 -25.70
N THR A 112 -6.83 11.65 -26.12
CA THR A 112 -5.38 11.39 -26.19
C THR A 112 -4.70 11.30 -24.81
N TYR A 113 -5.37 11.71 -23.73
CA TYR A 113 -4.80 11.73 -22.38
C TYR A 113 -4.96 10.41 -21.64
N CYS A 114 -5.98 9.61 -21.95
CA CYS A 114 -6.20 8.32 -21.29
C CYS A 114 -6.98 7.33 -22.15
N ALA A 115 -6.33 6.26 -22.59
CA ALA A 115 -6.95 5.20 -23.39
C ALA A 115 -8.16 4.56 -22.69
N ASP A 116 -9.19 4.21 -23.46
CA ASP A 116 -10.50 3.75 -22.95
C ASP A 116 -10.45 2.48 -22.10
N ASP A 117 -9.45 1.62 -22.31
CA ASP A 117 -9.23 0.41 -21.52
C ASP A 117 -8.61 0.69 -20.14
N ARG A 118 -8.34 1.96 -19.82
CA ARG A 118 -7.87 2.43 -18.51
C ARG A 118 -9.04 3.05 -17.76
N TYR A 119 -9.25 2.61 -16.52
CA TYR A 119 -10.34 3.11 -15.67
C TYR A 119 -11.74 2.88 -16.29
N ALA A 120 -11.91 1.77 -17.03
CA ALA A 120 -13.11 1.47 -17.83
C ALA A 120 -14.30 0.94 -17.02
N ASP A 121 -14.11 0.56 -15.75
CA ASP A 121 -15.12 -0.10 -14.91
C ASP A 121 -15.86 0.90 -14.01
N GLN A 122 -16.41 1.96 -14.63
CA GLN A 122 -17.09 3.07 -13.94
C GLN A 122 -16.15 3.76 -12.94
N GLN A 123 -15.04 4.30 -13.47
CA GLN A 123 -13.96 4.88 -12.67
C GLN A 123 -13.56 6.28 -13.17
N ARG A 124 -14.40 6.97 -13.93
CA ARG A 124 -14.05 8.22 -14.62
C ARG A 124 -15.02 9.35 -14.32
N LEU A 125 -14.45 10.53 -14.09
CA LEU A 125 -15.12 11.81 -14.14
C LEU A 125 -14.39 12.70 -15.14
N HIS A 126 -15.11 13.69 -15.65
CA HIS A 126 -14.58 14.64 -16.61
C HIS A 126 -15.15 16.02 -16.33
N GLN A 127 -14.27 16.96 -15.96
CA GLN A 127 -14.57 18.38 -15.94
C GLN A 127 -14.44 18.92 -17.37
N TYR A 128 -15.57 19.00 -18.07
CA TYR A 128 -15.61 19.33 -19.50
C TYR A 128 -15.82 20.82 -19.77
N ALA A 129 -16.17 21.60 -18.74
CA ALA A 129 -16.23 23.06 -18.82
C ALA A 129 -15.91 23.70 -17.47
N GLY A 130 -15.03 24.70 -17.46
CA GLY A 130 -14.69 25.48 -16.27
C GLY A 130 -15.36 26.86 -16.25
N ASP A 131 -15.58 27.39 -15.06
CA ASP A 131 -15.93 28.80 -14.82
C ASP A 131 -17.21 29.30 -15.51
N VAL A 132 -18.22 28.42 -15.64
CA VAL A 132 -19.49 28.70 -16.30
C VAL A 132 -20.47 29.37 -15.32
N THR A 133 -21.04 30.51 -15.70
CA THR A 133 -22.09 31.16 -14.90
C THR A 133 -23.41 30.42 -15.05
N GLU A 134 -23.97 29.95 -13.94
CA GLU A 134 -25.25 29.24 -13.92
C GLU A 134 -26.18 29.74 -12.83
N THR A 135 -27.48 29.51 -13.03
CA THR A 135 -28.53 29.84 -12.06
C THR A 135 -29.36 28.60 -11.73
N TRP A 136 -29.34 28.17 -10.47
CA TRP A 136 -30.13 27.04 -9.97
C TRP A 136 -30.86 27.44 -8.70
N GLY A 137 -32.17 27.13 -8.61
CA GLY A 137 -32.97 27.48 -7.44
C GLY A 137 -32.98 28.98 -7.11
N GLY A 138 -32.76 29.85 -8.10
CA GLY A 138 -32.67 31.31 -7.92
C GLY A 138 -31.31 31.86 -7.48
N VAL A 139 -30.29 31.01 -7.33
CA VAL A 139 -28.92 31.42 -6.98
C VAL A 139 -28.03 31.38 -8.22
N THR A 140 -27.32 32.47 -8.49
CA THR A 140 -26.38 32.59 -9.61
C THR A 140 -24.94 32.57 -9.11
N MET A 141 -24.11 31.70 -9.68
CA MET A 141 -22.67 31.64 -9.39
C MET A 141 -21.89 31.01 -10.55
N LYS A 142 -20.56 31.19 -10.55
CA LYS A 142 -19.66 30.46 -11.45
C LYS A 142 -19.40 29.06 -10.88
N ILE A 143 -19.61 28.05 -11.71
CA ILE A 143 -19.35 26.64 -11.39
C ILE A 143 -18.69 25.95 -12.57
N ASP A 144 -18.04 24.82 -12.30
CA ASP A 144 -17.55 23.91 -13.33
C ASP A 144 -18.60 22.85 -13.63
N ARG A 145 -18.67 22.42 -14.90
CA ARG A 145 -19.52 21.32 -15.32
C ARG A 145 -18.72 20.03 -15.38
N ASN A 146 -19.31 18.99 -14.81
CA ASN A 146 -18.71 17.67 -14.75
C ASN A 146 -19.66 16.63 -15.32
N PHE A 147 -19.11 15.63 -15.98
CA PHE A 147 -19.80 14.40 -16.34
C PHE A 147 -19.14 13.24 -15.59
N LEU A 148 -19.94 12.30 -15.08
CA LEU A 148 -19.47 11.25 -14.19
C LEU A 148 -20.00 9.89 -14.63
N ASP A 149 -19.10 8.91 -14.66
CA ASP A 149 -19.39 7.47 -14.72
C ASP A 149 -18.58 6.80 -13.62
N VAL A 150 -19.14 6.84 -12.41
CA VAL A 150 -18.52 6.26 -11.22
C VAL A 150 -19.49 5.42 -10.43
N ARG A 151 -19.00 4.30 -9.93
CA ARG A 151 -19.71 3.51 -8.91
C ARG A 151 -19.17 3.80 -7.52
N ALA A 152 -20.09 3.93 -6.56
CA ALA A 152 -19.75 3.79 -5.16
C ALA A 152 -19.40 2.32 -4.87
N GLY A 153 -18.47 2.07 -3.95
CA GLY A 153 -18.05 0.71 -3.62
C GLY A 153 -17.18 0.66 -2.38
N ALA A 154 -16.90 -0.55 -1.90
CA ALA A 154 -15.81 -0.71 -0.94
C ALA A 154 -14.48 -0.45 -1.67
N PRO A 155 -13.49 0.22 -1.04
CA PRO A 155 -12.14 0.17 -1.56
C PRO A 155 -11.74 -1.28 -1.83
N PRO A 156 -10.90 -1.54 -2.86
CA PRO A 156 -10.39 -2.87 -3.10
C PRO A 156 -9.96 -3.47 -1.78
N ALA A 157 -10.51 -4.62 -1.41
CA ALA A 157 -10.11 -5.28 -0.18
C ALA A 157 -8.59 -5.39 -0.24
N SER A 158 -7.90 -4.70 0.67
CA SER A 158 -6.46 -4.84 0.82
C SER A 158 -6.27 -6.28 1.23
N TRP A 159 -5.97 -7.12 0.23
CA TRP A 159 -5.77 -8.54 0.50
C TRP A 159 -4.66 -8.60 1.53
N SER A 160 -4.96 -9.19 2.67
CA SER A 160 -4.01 -9.33 3.75
C SER A 160 -4.14 -10.74 4.28
N VAL A 161 -3.00 -11.34 4.57
CA VAL A 161 -2.93 -12.60 5.30
C VAL A 161 -1.97 -12.43 6.47
N THR A 162 -2.41 -12.93 7.62
CA THR A 162 -1.55 -13.11 8.77
C THR A 162 -1.24 -14.59 8.90
N VAL A 163 0.04 -14.91 9.03
CA VAL A 163 0.56 -16.26 9.25
C VAL A 163 1.33 -16.23 10.56
N ASP A 164 0.72 -16.83 11.58
CA ASP A 164 1.29 -17.10 12.90
C ASP A 164 2.09 -18.40 12.91
N ASN A 165 3.03 -18.59 13.82
CA ASN A 165 3.83 -19.81 13.92
C ASN A 165 3.02 -21.07 14.31
N ALA A 166 1.77 -20.90 14.75
CA ALA A 166 0.80 -21.98 14.96
C ALA A 166 -0.19 -22.16 13.79
N THR A 167 -0.08 -21.37 12.70
CA THR A 167 -0.97 -21.48 11.54
C THR A 167 -0.78 -22.84 10.86
N ALA A 168 -1.85 -23.65 10.84
CA ALA A 168 -1.83 -24.98 10.23
C ALA A 168 -1.41 -24.91 8.75
N GLY A 169 -0.30 -25.58 8.41
CA GLY A 169 0.28 -25.57 7.06
C GLY A 169 0.91 -24.24 6.63
N GLY A 170 0.84 -23.20 7.47
CA GLY A 170 1.38 -21.87 7.22
C GLY A 170 2.79 -21.67 7.79
N PHE A 171 3.28 -22.55 8.64
CA PHE A 171 4.58 -22.39 9.27
C PHE A 171 5.40 -23.69 9.28
N THR A 172 6.69 -23.59 9.00
CA THR A 172 7.65 -24.71 9.09
C THR A 172 8.96 -24.25 9.72
N ALA A 173 9.57 -25.10 10.54
CA ALA A 173 10.87 -24.82 11.15
C ALA A 173 11.59 -26.15 11.47
N GLY A 174 12.92 -26.12 11.49
CA GLY A 174 13.74 -27.29 11.87
C GLY A 174 13.60 -27.65 13.36
N ALA A 175 14.07 -28.85 13.73
CA ALA A 175 13.93 -29.41 15.08
C ALA A 175 14.65 -28.60 16.18
N ALA A 176 15.57 -27.72 15.80
CA ALA A 176 16.32 -26.89 16.75
C ALA A 176 15.62 -25.56 17.10
N TRP A 177 14.42 -25.32 16.54
CA TRP A 177 13.53 -24.24 16.97
C TRP A 177 12.62 -24.72 18.10
N GLY A 178 12.86 -24.21 19.31
CA GLY A 178 11.99 -24.41 20.46
C GLY A 178 10.72 -23.57 20.38
N THR A 179 9.77 -23.83 21.28
CA THR A 179 8.51 -23.07 21.43
C THR A 179 8.45 -22.42 22.80
N SER A 180 8.02 -21.17 22.89
CA SER A 180 7.88 -20.42 24.14
C SER A 180 6.59 -19.59 24.15
N ALA A 181 5.99 -19.45 25.33
CA ALA A 181 4.89 -18.53 25.57
C ALA A 181 5.26 -17.46 26.64
N TYR A 182 6.56 -17.31 26.93
CA TYR A 182 7.05 -16.48 28.04
C TYR A 182 6.62 -15.02 27.92
N SER A 183 6.82 -14.40 26.75
CA SER A 183 6.47 -13.00 26.57
C SER A 183 4.97 -12.79 26.37
N GLY A 184 4.41 -11.82 27.09
CA GLY A 184 3.05 -11.32 26.87
C GLY A 184 2.87 -10.54 25.55
N GLN A 185 3.98 -10.18 24.88
CA GLN A 185 3.96 -9.48 23.60
C GLN A 185 3.82 -10.42 22.40
N ARG A 186 3.76 -11.74 22.59
CA ARG A 186 3.59 -12.71 21.50
C ARG A 186 2.31 -12.47 20.70
N HIS A 187 2.33 -12.78 19.42
CA HIS A 187 1.12 -12.95 18.63
C HIS A 187 0.62 -14.38 18.82
N GLY A 188 -0.69 -14.57 18.93
CA GLY A 188 -1.24 -15.92 19.18
C GLY A 188 -0.85 -16.52 20.53
N ALA A 189 -0.66 -17.84 20.56
CA ALA A 189 -0.51 -18.61 21.80
C ALA A 189 0.95 -18.72 22.27
N ASP A 190 1.90 -18.77 21.35
CA ASP A 190 3.32 -19.01 21.57
C ASP A 190 4.15 -18.42 20.41
N TYR A 191 5.47 -18.58 20.44
CA TYR A 191 6.39 -18.22 19.37
C TYR A 191 7.54 -19.22 19.33
N ARG A 192 8.26 -19.26 18.19
CA ARG A 192 9.47 -20.07 18.06
C ARG A 192 10.72 -19.28 18.40
N PHE A 193 11.70 -19.96 18.99
CA PHE A 193 12.99 -19.37 19.29
C PHE A 193 14.13 -20.36 19.03
N ALA A 194 15.31 -19.84 18.71
CA ALA A 194 16.50 -20.66 18.54
C ALA A 194 17.78 -19.85 18.80
N ALA A 195 18.86 -20.53 19.21
CA ALA A 195 20.17 -19.90 19.31
C ALA A 195 20.71 -19.61 17.89
N PRO A 196 21.35 -18.45 17.66
CA PRO A 196 21.95 -18.13 16.37
C PRO A 196 23.15 -19.05 16.10
N VAL A 197 23.31 -19.44 14.85
CA VAL A 197 24.40 -20.31 14.38
C VAL A 197 24.58 -20.09 12.87
N ALA A 198 25.81 -20.14 12.39
CA ALA A 198 26.15 -19.94 10.97
C ALA A 198 25.77 -21.16 10.09
N VAL A 199 24.52 -21.59 10.15
CA VAL A 199 23.94 -22.62 9.28
C VAL A 199 22.64 -22.14 8.67
N SER A 200 22.30 -22.67 7.50
CA SER A 200 21.01 -22.41 6.86
C SER A 200 19.92 -23.27 7.52
N ASP A 201 19.29 -22.72 8.55
CA ASP A 201 18.13 -23.28 9.25
C ASP A 201 17.11 -22.15 9.46
N VAL A 202 16.08 -22.14 8.60
CA VAL A 202 15.12 -21.02 8.48
C VAL A 202 13.74 -21.49 8.93
N ALA A 203 13.09 -20.68 9.77
CA ALA A 203 11.67 -20.82 10.07
C ALA A 203 10.87 -20.09 8.99
N TRP A 204 10.14 -20.82 8.14
CA TRP A 204 9.41 -20.29 7.00
C TRP A 204 7.93 -20.09 7.28
N PHE A 205 7.43 -18.91 6.94
CA PHE A 205 6.03 -18.54 6.85
C PHE A 205 5.56 -18.66 5.40
N ARG A 206 4.54 -19.50 5.21
CA ARG A 206 3.94 -19.89 3.94
C ARG A 206 2.59 -19.22 3.77
N ALA A 207 2.35 -18.64 2.60
CA ALA A 207 1.08 -17.98 2.28
C ALA A 207 0.69 -18.19 0.82
N THR A 208 -0.63 -18.14 0.55
CA THR A 208 -1.21 -18.16 -0.80
C THR A 208 -1.55 -16.74 -1.22
N LEU A 209 -0.70 -16.16 -2.07
CA LEU A 209 -0.92 -14.80 -2.57
C LEU A 209 -1.82 -14.83 -3.81
N PRO A 210 -2.77 -13.88 -3.96
CA PRO A 210 -3.76 -13.90 -5.05
C PRO A 210 -3.13 -13.71 -6.43
N ALA A 211 -2.03 -12.98 -6.52
CA ALA A 211 -1.29 -12.75 -7.76
C ALA A 211 0.16 -12.36 -7.46
N THR A 212 1.04 -12.45 -8.46
CA THR A 212 2.35 -11.80 -8.38
C THR A 212 2.15 -10.29 -8.34
N GLY A 213 2.83 -9.59 -7.43
CA GLY A 213 2.63 -8.15 -7.26
C GLY A 213 3.43 -7.56 -6.11
N ALA A 214 3.23 -6.28 -5.86
CA ALA A 214 3.81 -5.59 -4.70
C ALA A 214 3.02 -5.93 -3.42
N TYR A 215 3.74 -6.26 -2.36
CA TYR A 215 3.17 -6.55 -1.05
C TYR A 215 4.02 -5.91 0.04
N GLU A 216 3.37 -5.19 0.95
CA GLU A 216 3.96 -4.79 2.22
C GLU A 216 4.10 -6.04 3.11
N VAL A 217 5.32 -6.28 3.59
CA VAL A 217 5.63 -7.37 4.52
C VAL A 217 5.89 -6.79 5.88
N SER A 218 5.07 -7.17 6.87
CA SER A 218 5.27 -6.82 8.27
C SER A 218 5.50 -8.08 9.11
N VAL A 219 6.28 -7.95 10.18
CA VAL A 219 6.56 -9.02 11.13
C VAL A 219 6.09 -8.61 12.53
N TRP A 220 5.73 -9.59 13.32
CA TRP A 220 5.48 -9.45 14.74
C TRP A 220 6.50 -10.30 15.49
N TYR A 221 7.02 -9.77 16.59
CA TYR A 221 7.87 -10.51 17.53
C TYR A 221 7.72 -9.90 18.94
N PRO A 222 7.88 -10.71 20.00
CA PRO A 222 8.08 -10.17 21.34
C PRO A 222 9.46 -9.52 21.44
N ALA A 223 9.55 -8.36 22.09
CA ALA A 223 10.83 -7.72 22.37
C ALA A 223 11.37 -8.09 23.76
N ASP A 224 12.65 -8.45 23.81
CA ASP A 224 13.36 -8.78 25.05
C ASP A 224 14.87 -8.51 24.89
N PRO A 225 15.57 -7.92 25.89
CA PRO A 225 17.02 -7.69 25.82
C PRO A 225 17.87 -8.95 25.55
N GLY A 226 17.36 -10.14 25.84
CA GLY A 226 17.99 -11.44 25.54
C GLY A 226 17.78 -11.95 24.12
N TYR A 227 17.08 -11.22 23.25
CA TYR A 227 16.86 -11.56 21.84
C TYR A 227 17.90 -10.93 20.92
N ASN A 228 17.92 -11.41 19.68
CA ASN A 228 18.95 -11.06 18.71
C ASN A 228 18.83 -9.61 18.23
N ASP A 229 19.95 -8.90 18.22
CA ASP A 229 20.04 -7.51 17.79
C ASP A 229 20.03 -7.31 16.26
N ARG A 230 20.12 -8.40 15.50
CA ARG A 230 20.19 -8.38 14.04
C ARG A 230 19.59 -9.64 13.40
N THR A 231 18.41 -10.07 13.88
CA THR A 231 17.69 -11.22 13.31
C THR A 231 17.48 -11.04 11.80
N PRO A 232 18.01 -11.93 10.95
CA PRO A 232 17.79 -11.88 9.51
C PRO A 232 16.41 -12.45 9.15
N TYR A 233 15.54 -11.59 8.66
CA TYR A 233 14.31 -11.97 7.96
C TYR A 233 14.59 -12.09 6.46
N LEU A 234 14.21 -13.20 5.85
CA LEU A 234 14.38 -13.47 4.42
C LEU A 234 13.04 -13.28 3.72
N VAL A 235 12.90 -12.26 2.87
CA VAL A 235 11.71 -12.08 2.04
C VAL A 235 11.93 -12.75 0.68
N ALA A 236 11.12 -13.74 0.34
CA ALA A 236 11.22 -14.50 -0.91
C ALA A 236 10.61 -13.72 -2.07
N THR A 237 11.43 -12.93 -2.77
CA THR A 237 11.00 -12.12 -3.91
C THR A 237 11.07 -12.91 -5.22
N THR A 238 10.49 -12.36 -6.29
CA THR A 238 10.60 -12.93 -7.65
C THR A 238 12.04 -12.99 -8.18
N THR A 239 12.99 -12.28 -7.56
CA THR A 239 14.41 -12.24 -7.95
C THR A 239 15.33 -12.97 -6.97
N GLY A 240 14.76 -13.72 -6.01
CA GLY A 240 15.49 -14.40 -4.95
C GLY A 240 15.23 -13.81 -3.57
N ASN A 241 15.87 -14.38 -2.55
CA ASN A 241 15.66 -13.99 -1.16
C ASN A 241 16.35 -12.65 -0.85
N ARG A 242 15.59 -11.73 -0.25
CA ARG A 242 16.09 -10.42 0.23
C ARG A 242 16.18 -10.43 1.75
N PRO A 243 17.38 -10.35 2.34
CA PRO A 243 17.53 -10.29 3.79
C PRO A 243 17.24 -8.88 4.33
N VAL A 244 16.53 -8.81 5.45
CA VAL A 244 16.28 -7.60 6.25
C VAL A 244 16.66 -7.91 7.69
N ALA A 245 17.59 -7.14 8.27
CA ALA A 245 17.99 -7.32 9.66
C ALA A 245 17.06 -6.52 10.59
N VAL A 246 16.60 -7.16 11.67
CA VAL A 246 15.71 -6.54 12.66
C VAL A 246 16.28 -6.75 14.07
N ASP A 247 16.32 -5.67 14.86
CA ASP A 247 16.67 -5.74 16.29
C ASP A 247 15.44 -6.20 17.10
N GLN A 248 15.47 -7.46 17.56
CA GLN A 248 14.38 -8.04 18.33
C GLN A 248 14.41 -7.70 19.82
N ARG A 249 15.35 -6.85 20.26
CA ARG A 249 15.40 -6.39 21.66
C ARG A 249 14.43 -5.25 21.94
N THR A 250 13.94 -4.59 20.90
CA THR A 250 13.09 -3.41 21.01
C THR A 250 12.00 -3.42 19.93
N GLY A 251 10.98 -2.59 20.10
CA GLY A 251 9.96 -2.34 19.07
C GLY A 251 8.99 -3.50 18.78
N GLY A 252 9.06 -4.59 19.56
CA GLY A 252 8.16 -5.75 19.49
C GLY A 252 6.78 -5.50 20.11
N GLY A 253 5.92 -6.52 20.08
CA GLY A 253 4.51 -6.42 20.51
C GLY A 253 3.64 -5.56 19.59
N ARG A 254 4.07 -5.38 18.34
CA ARG A 254 3.39 -4.65 17.27
C ARG A 254 3.87 -5.15 15.91
N TRP A 255 3.13 -4.83 14.86
CA TRP A 255 3.56 -5.04 13.48
C TRP A 255 4.69 -4.08 13.10
N VAL A 256 5.83 -4.65 12.70
CA VAL A 256 7.03 -3.95 12.21
C VAL A 256 7.17 -4.20 10.72
N SER A 257 7.14 -3.13 9.91
CA SER A 257 7.35 -3.21 8.46
C SER A 257 8.78 -3.63 8.13
N LEU A 258 8.93 -4.63 7.26
CA LEU A 258 10.18 -4.95 6.57
C LEU A 258 10.30 -4.19 5.24
N GLY A 259 9.19 -3.66 4.73
CA GLY A 259 9.09 -2.92 3.47
C GLY A 259 8.13 -3.56 2.45
N VAL A 260 8.07 -2.94 1.28
CA VAL A 260 7.28 -3.42 0.13
C VAL A 260 8.18 -4.23 -0.81
N PHE A 261 7.73 -5.43 -1.17
CA PHE A 261 8.46 -6.36 -2.03
C PHE A 261 7.58 -6.89 -3.15
N THR A 262 8.17 -7.17 -4.32
CA THR A 262 7.50 -7.93 -5.37
C THR A 262 7.54 -9.42 -5.04
N LEU A 263 6.40 -9.98 -4.63
CA LEU A 263 6.26 -11.38 -4.27
C LEU A 263 5.55 -12.14 -5.40
N ALA A 264 5.97 -13.39 -5.63
CA ALA A 264 5.27 -14.28 -6.56
C ALA A 264 3.88 -14.65 -6.02
N GLY A 265 2.89 -14.74 -6.91
CA GLY A 265 1.55 -15.26 -6.59
C GLY A 265 1.56 -16.74 -6.23
N GLY A 266 0.43 -17.25 -5.76
CA GLY A 266 0.24 -18.64 -5.38
C GLY A 266 0.87 -19.01 -4.03
N THR A 267 0.70 -20.27 -3.65
CA THR A 267 1.16 -20.84 -2.39
C THR A 267 2.67 -21.08 -2.40
N GLY A 268 3.37 -20.56 -1.40
CA GLY A 268 4.79 -20.82 -1.22
C GLY A 268 5.34 -20.13 0.02
N ASP A 269 6.59 -20.41 0.35
CA ASP A 269 7.28 -19.72 1.44
C ASP A 269 7.53 -18.26 1.02
N LYS A 270 7.08 -17.32 1.84
CA LYS A 270 7.12 -15.89 1.51
C LYS A 270 8.09 -15.13 2.40
N VAL A 271 8.15 -15.48 3.68
CA VAL A 271 9.01 -14.82 4.66
C VAL A 271 9.62 -15.88 5.55
N GLY A 272 10.93 -15.80 5.76
CA GLY A 272 11.67 -16.72 6.62
C GLY A 272 12.41 -15.99 7.72
N VAL A 273 12.66 -16.64 8.85
CA VAL A 273 13.54 -16.14 9.92
C VAL A 273 14.75 -17.04 9.98
N SER A 274 15.93 -16.50 9.70
CA SER A 274 17.18 -17.26 9.64
C SER A 274 17.91 -17.25 10.97
N ARG A 275 18.47 -18.39 11.37
CA ARG A 275 19.39 -18.47 12.52
C ARG A 275 20.81 -18.03 12.19
N TRP A 276 21.12 -17.82 10.91
CA TRP A 276 22.43 -17.33 10.47
C TRP A 276 22.59 -15.85 10.79
N SER A 277 22.86 -15.56 12.07
CA SER A 277 23.14 -14.23 12.60
C SER A 277 24.47 -14.21 13.33
N ALA A 278 25.18 -13.09 13.22
CA ALA A 278 26.34 -12.79 14.06
C ALA A 278 25.95 -12.06 15.36
N GLY A 279 24.67 -11.76 15.56
CA GLY A 279 24.15 -11.14 16.78
C GLY A 279 24.09 -12.11 17.95
N ALA A 280 24.20 -11.58 19.16
CA ALA A 280 24.00 -12.33 20.40
C ALA A 280 22.51 -12.43 20.75
N GLY A 281 22.11 -13.42 21.53
CA GLY A 281 20.71 -13.60 21.96
C GLY A 281 19.88 -14.43 20.99
N TYR A 282 18.73 -14.92 21.47
CA TYR A 282 17.86 -15.81 20.72
C TYR A 282 17.24 -15.12 19.51
N VAL A 283 17.19 -15.83 18.38
CA VAL A 283 16.38 -15.44 17.23
C VAL A 283 14.96 -15.93 17.46
N VAL A 284 13.97 -15.06 17.23
CA VAL A 284 12.54 -15.34 17.47
C VAL A 284 11.75 -15.26 16.16
N ALA A 285 10.84 -16.22 15.95
CA ALA A 285 9.88 -16.24 14.86
C ALA A 285 8.47 -16.43 15.44
N ASP A 286 7.59 -15.44 15.22
CA ASP A 286 6.25 -15.39 15.83
C ASP A 286 5.18 -15.26 14.73
N ALA A 287 4.99 -14.08 14.13
CA ALA A 287 4.02 -13.93 13.04
C ALA A 287 4.48 -13.00 11.92
N VAL A 288 3.89 -13.21 10.74
CA VAL A 288 4.08 -12.40 9.53
C VAL A 288 2.72 -11.94 9.03
N ARG A 289 2.63 -10.68 8.59
CA ARG A 289 1.49 -10.15 7.85
C ARG A 289 1.94 -9.68 6.48
N ILE A 290 1.29 -10.17 5.45
CA ILE A 290 1.53 -9.79 4.05
C ILE A 290 0.28 -9.09 3.56
N THR A 291 0.42 -7.84 3.16
CA THR A 291 -0.70 -7.03 2.64
C THR A 291 -0.38 -6.61 1.23
N ARG A 292 -1.32 -6.79 0.30
CA ARG A 292 -1.19 -6.31 -1.08
C ARG A 292 -1.03 -4.80 -1.04
N ALA A 293 0.08 -4.32 -1.59
CA ALA A 293 0.38 -2.90 -1.68
C ALA A 293 -0.48 -2.30 -2.79
#